data_AF-A0A0R2CJ19-F1
#
_entry.id   AF-A0A0R2CJ19-F1
#
_cell.length_a   1.000
_cell.length_b   1.000
_cell.length_c   1.000
_cell.angle_alpha   90.00
_cell.angle_beta   90.00
_cell.angle_gamma   90.00
#
_symmetry.space_group_name_H-M   'P 1'
#
loop_
_entity.id
_entity.type
_entity.pdbx_description
1 polymer ?
#
loop_
_entity_poly.entity_id
_entity_poly.type
_entity_poly.pdbx_seq_one_letter_code
_entity_poly.pdbx_strand_id
1 'polypeptide(L)' 'MSETAVMAIKRLVNQHKFPNTVLKDVLGRLQSNALGNNDEQAKESYTWQQVRFLENWLRLKGE' A
#
# COMPACT_ATOMS: atom_id res chain seq x y z
N MET A 1 9.67 16.43 6.83
CA MET A 1 8.47 16.12 6.03
C MET A 1 7.93 14.78 6.51
N SER A 2 6.63 14.68 6.80
CA SER A 2 5.99 13.39 7.12
C SER A 2 6.06 12.48 5.90
N GLU A 3 6.34 11.19 6.09
CA GLU A 3 6.29 10.18 5.01
C GLU A 3 4.85 10.09 4.47
N THR A 4 4.68 9.99 3.15
CA THR A 4 3.36 9.75 2.53
C THR A 4 3.12 8.25 2.37
N ALA A 5 1.86 7.83 2.32
CA ALA A 5 1.53 6.41 2.17
C ALA A 5 2.13 5.79 0.90
N VAL A 6 2.18 6.55 -0.20
CA VAL A 6 2.80 6.11 -1.46
C VAL A 6 4.32 5.89 -1.31
N MET A 7 5.01 6.76 -0.56
CA MET A 7 6.43 6.56 -0.26
C MET A 7 6.67 5.29 0.57
N ALA A 8 5.82 5.05 1.57
CA ALA A 8 5.89 3.84 2.39
C ALA A 8 5.69 2.56 1.55
N ILE A 9 4.72 2.55 0.62
CA ILE A 9 4.52 1.42 -0.30
C ILE A 9 5.76 1.20 -1.16
N LYS A 10 6.31 2.25 -1.78
CA LYS A 10 7.54 2.13 -2.59
C LYS A 10 8.70 1.58 -1.79
N ARG A 11 8.88 2.06 -0.56
CA ARG A 11 9.91 1.58 0.36
C ARG A 11 9.75 0.09 0.64
N LEU A 12 8.54 -0.35 1.02
CA LEU A 12 8.26 -1.77 1.30
C LEU A 12 8.53 -2.65 0.08
N VAL A 13 8.02 -2.28 -1.10
CA VAL A 13 8.17 -3.07 -2.34
C VAL A 13 9.64 -3.15 -2.80
N ASN A 14 10.44 -2.11 -2.53
CA ASN A 14 11.87 -2.12 -2.85
C ASN A 14 12.71 -2.91 -1.85
N GLN A 15 12.29 -2.95 -0.57
CA GLN A 15 13.05 -3.59 0.51
C GLN A 15 12.73 -5.08 0.66
N HIS A 16 11.52 -5.51 0.26
CA HIS A 16 11.03 -6.86 0.48
C HIS A 16 10.48 -7.51 -0.79
N LYS A 17 10.47 -8.84 -0.82
CA LYS A 17 9.89 -9.60 -1.94
C LYS A 17 8.44 -9.96 -1.62
N PHE A 18 7.52 -9.37 -2.38
CA PHE A 18 6.12 -9.75 -2.36
C PHE A 18 5.78 -10.61 -3.58
N PRO A 19 4.86 -11.59 -3.46
CA PRO A 19 4.32 -12.29 -4.62
C PRO A 19 3.68 -11.30 -5.61
N ASN A 20 3.85 -11.54 -6.90
CA ASN A 20 3.25 -10.70 -7.95
C ASN A 20 1.73 -10.57 -7.82
N THR A 21 1.04 -11.60 -7.31
CA THR A 21 -0.40 -11.56 -7.04
C THR A 21 -0.76 -10.52 -5.99
N VAL A 22 0.02 -10.44 -4.90
CA VAL A 22 -0.15 -9.45 -3.83
C VAL A 22 0.10 -8.04 -4.35
N LEU A 23 1.17 -7.84 -5.12
CA LEU A 23 1.48 -6.53 -5.70
C LEU A 23 0.39 -6.07 -6.68
N LYS A 24 -0.11 -6.96 -7.54
CA LYS A 24 -1.19 -6.64 -8.48
C LYS A 24 -2.50 -6.28 -7.76
N ASP A 25 -2.85 -6.99 -6.70
CA ASP A 25 -4.04 -6.69 -5.89
C ASP A 25 -3.94 -5.31 -5.22
N VAL A 26 -2.80 -5.02 -4.57
CA VAL A 26 -2.56 -3.70 -3.97
C VAL A 26 -2.62 -2.58 -5.02
N LEU A 27 -1.96 -2.76 -6.17
CA LEU A 27 -2.02 -1.77 -7.26
C LEU A 27 -3.44 -1.56 -7.78
N GLY A 28 -4.22 -2.63 -7.95
CA GLY A 28 -5.62 -2.54 -8.37
C GLY A 28 -6.47 -1.73 -7.39
N ARG A 29 -6.35 -2.00 -6.09
CA ARG A 29 -7.05 -1.26 -5.03
C ARG A 29 -6.68 0.23 -5.02
N LEU A 30 -5.41 0.55 -5.20
CA LEU A 30 -4.94 1.94 -5.28
C LEU A 30 -5.52 2.67 -6.50
N GLN A 31 -5.55 2.03 -7.66
CA GLN A 31 -6.15 2.59 -8.87
C GLN A 31 -7.66 2.83 -8.69
N SER A 32 -8.39 1.85 -8.15
CA SER A 32 -9.82 1.99 -7.87
C SER A 32 -10.10 3.12 -6.87
N ASN A 33 -9.30 3.25 -5.81
CA ASN A 33 -9.44 4.34 -4.84
C ASN A 33 -9.14 5.72 -5.44
N ALA A 34 -8.15 5.81 -6.33
CA ALA A 34 -7.83 7.06 -7.02
C ALA A 34 -8.98 7.53 -7.94
N LEU A 35 -9.70 6.58 -8.56
CA LEU A 35 -10.83 6.84 -9.46
C LEU A 35 -12.17 7.06 -8.75
N GLY A 36 -12.41 6.35 -7.64
CA GLY A 36 -13.72 6.32 -6.98
C GLY A 36 -13.88 7.32 -5.83
N ASN A 37 -12.77 7.88 -5.34
CA ASN A 37 -12.79 8.82 -4.23
C ASN A 37 -12.46 10.22 -4.74
N ASN A 38 -13.11 11.26 -4.22
CA ASN A 38 -12.79 12.67 -4.54
C ASN A 38 -12.23 13.42 -3.33
N ASP A 39 -12.25 12.79 -2.16
CA ASP A 39 -11.70 13.33 -0.93
C ASP A 39 -10.23 12.88 -0.76
N GLU A 40 -9.31 13.84 -0.71
CA GLU A 40 -7.87 13.57 -0.63
C GLU A 40 -7.47 12.91 0.70
N GLN A 41 -8.11 13.27 1.80
CA GLN A 41 -7.82 12.70 3.11
C GLN A 41 -8.27 11.23 3.18
N ALA A 42 -9.42 10.92 2.61
CA ALA A 42 -9.93 9.57 2.48
C ALA A 42 -9.05 8.72 1.54
N LYS A 43 -8.56 9.31 0.43
CA LYS A 43 -7.60 8.65 -0.46
C LYS A 43 -6.32 8.26 0.26
N GLU A 44 -5.74 9.20 1.00
CA GLU A 44 -4.51 8.98 1.76
C GLU A 44 -4.73 7.92 2.84
N SER A 45 -5.84 8.02 3.59
CA SER A 45 -6.20 7.05 4.63
C SER A 45 -6.37 5.63 4.08
N TYR A 46 -6.96 5.48 2.90
CA TYR A 46 -7.09 4.19 2.22
C TYR A 46 -5.73 3.66 1.74
N THR A 47 -4.85 4.53 1.27
CA THR A 47 -3.49 4.14 0.85
C THR A 47 -2.69 3.62 2.05
N TRP A 48 -2.83 4.23 3.23
CA TRP A 48 -2.25 3.72 4.48
C TRP A 48 -2.79 2.34 4.89
N GLN A 49 -4.02 1.99 4.54
CA GLN A 49 -4.52 0.63 4.78
C GLN A 49 -3.75 -0.40 3.95
N GLN A 50 -3.34 -0.06 2.72
CA GLN A 50 -2.54 -0.95 1.88
C GLN A 50 -1.09 -1.08 2.41
N VAL A 51 -0.53 -0.01 2.97
CA VAL A 51 0.76 -0.05 3.69
C VAL A 51 0.69 -1.08 4.83
N ARG A 52 -0.30 -0.94 5.72
CA ARG A 52 -0.47 -1.86 6.86
C ARG A 52 -0.70 -3.30 6.43
N PHE A 53 -1.40 -3.51 5.32
CA PHE A 53 -1.59 -4.85 4.75
C PHE A 53 -0.25 -5.49 4.35
N LEU A 54 0.63 -4.74 3.67
CA LEU A 54 1.96 -5.22 3.29
C LEU A 54 2.86 -5.46 4.52
N GLU A 55 2.84 -4.56 5.50
CA GLU A 55 3.59 -4.74 6.75
C GLU A 55 3.13 -5.98 7.52
N ASN A 56 1.82 -6.21 7.62
CA ASN A 56 1.28 -7.40 8.25
C ASN A 56 1.64 -8.68 7.49
N TRP A 57 1.68 -8.63 6.15
CA TRP A 57 2.15 -9.75 5.35
C TRP A 57 3.58 -10.15 5.72
N LEU A 58 4.50 -9.18 5.85
CA LEU A 58 5.89 -9.42 6.25
C LEU A 58 5.98 -10.02 7.65
N ARG A 59 5.25 -9.42 8.62
CA ARG A 59 5.20 -9.92 10.00
C ARG A 59 4.71 -11.37 10.09
N LEU A 60 3.69 -11.73 9.33
CA LEU A 60 3.14 -13.09 9.31
C LEU A 60 4.06 -14.09 8.58
N LYS A 61 4.90 -13.61 7.66
CA LYS A 61 5.92 -14.43 6.98
C LYS A 61 7.17 -14.66 7.85
N GLY A 62 7.32 -13.91 8.95
CA GLY A 62 8.50 -13.94 9.80
C GLY A 62 9.67 -13.09 9.29
N GLU A 63 9.37 -12.10 8.43
CA GLU A 63 10.33 -11.05 8.00
C GLU A 63 10.24 -9.80 8.88
#